data_AF-A0A965M411-F1
#
_entry.id   AF-A0A965M411-F1
#
_cell.length_a   1.000
_cell.length_b   1.000
_cell.length_c   1.000
_cell.angle_alpha   90.00
_cell.angle_beta   90.00
_cell.angle_gamma   90.00
#
_symmetry.space_group_name_H-M   'P 1'
#
loop_
_entity.id
_entity.type
_entity.pdbx_description
1 polymer ?
#
loop_
_entity_poly.entity_id
_entity_poly.type
_entity_poly.pdbx_seq_one_letter_code
_entity_poly.pdbx_strand_id
1 'polypeptide(L)'
;SLAIHLEPGVSPKTVGDSLREQLRPRGEFLIYSQAGLRDEALRIFDRSFAVTALLRTLAIAVAALGVTLSLTALGIERTREIGILRATGASRGQILRTIMTESAYLGTTGILLGLVTGFAVALILMQVINRAFFGWTIDWHTPYPSLIGIVIGMMIACLLASLPPAWRASRLSPAEALRSE
;
A
#
# COMPACT_ATOMS: atom_id res chain seq x y z
N SER A 1 24.66 -36.09 8.93
CA SER A 1 23.29 -35.67 9.25
C SER A 1 22.38 -36.89 9.16
N LEU A 2 21.52 -37.10 10.14
CA LEU A 2 20.56 -38.22 10.15
C LEU A 2 19.17 -37.64 9.90
N ALA A 3 18.45 -38.17 8.91
CA ALA A 3 17.07 -37.80 8.64
C ALA A 3 16.13 -38.85 9.23
N ILE A 4 15.13 -38.42 9.99
CA ILE A 4 14.12 -39.30 10.59
C ILE A 4 12.79 -38.95 9.93
N HIS A 5 12.17 -39.94 9.28
CA HIS A 5 10.83 -39.81 8.72
C HIS A 5 9.81 -40.17 9.80
N LEU A 6 8.85 -39.28 10.04
CA LEU A 6 7.77 -39.50 11.00
C LEU A 6 6.56 -40.10 10.27
N GLU A 7 5.85 -41.01 10.92
CA GLU A 7 4.57 -41.50 10.41
C GLU A 7 3.52 -40.37 10.33
N PRO A 8 2.60 -40.42 9.35
CA PRO A 8 1.59 -39.39 9.17
C PRO A 8 0.71 -39.26 10.42
N GLY A 9 0.64 -38.05 10.99
CA GLY A 9 -0.15 -37.72 12.19
C GLY A 9 0.68 -37.45 13.46
N VAL A 10 2.00 -37.71 13.44
CA VAL A 10 2.88 -37.44 14.59
C VAL A 10 3.49 -36.03 14.50
N SER A 11 3.30 -35.21 15.53
CA SER A 11 3.80 -33.83 15.61
C SER A 11 5.34 -33.78 15.59
N PRO A 12 5.96 -33.16 14.57
CA PRO A 12 7.42 -33.03 14.46
C PRO A 12 8.04 -32.18 15.58
N LYS A 13 7.27 -31.25 16.18
CA LYS A 13 7.72 -30.43 17.30
C LYS A 13 7.85 -31.28 18.57
N THR A 14 6.82 -32.05 18.89
CA THR A 14 6.78 -32.89 20.10
C THR A 14 7.90 -33.93 20.08
N VAL A 15 8.11 -34.61 18.94
CA VAL A 15 9.19 -35.59 18.79
C VAL A 15 10.57 -34.93 18.81
N GLY A 16 10.71 -33.77 18.17
CA GLY A 16 11.97 -33.01 18.17
C GLY A 16 12.36 -32.54 19.57
N ASP A 17 11.40 -32.10 20.38
CA ASP A 17 11.64 -31.64 21.75
C ASP A 17 11.97 -32.80 22.69
N SER A 18 11.25 -33.93 22.60
CA SER A 18 11.57 -35.14 23.37
C SER A 18 12.94 -35.74 23.02
N LEU A 19 13.33 -35.74 21.73
CA LEU A 19 14.67 -36.16 21.31
C LEU A 19 15.75 -35.20 21.81
N ARG A 20 15.49 -33.89 21.81
CA ARG A 20 16.42 -32.89 22.33
C ARG A 20 16.66 -33.07 23.83
N GLU A 21 15.61 -33.40 24.57
CA GLU A 21 15.69 -33.66 26.01
C GLU A 21 16.46 -34.95 26.33
N GLN A 22 16.23 -36.02 25.58
CA GLN A 22 16.92 -37.30 25.76
C GLN A 22 18.38 -37.30 25.29
N LEU A 23 18.73 -36.45 24.32
CA LEU A 23 20.08 -36.38 23.75
C LEU A 23 20.94 -35.28 24.39
N ARG A 24 20.35 -34.37 25.18
CA ARG A 24 21.07 -33.35 25.97
C ARG A 24 22.27 -33.89 26.78
N PRO A 25 22.21 -35.07 27.42
CA PRO A 25 23.34 -35.62 28.18
C PRO A 25 24.51 -36.10 27.33
N ARG A 26 24.30 -36.32 26.02
CA ARG A 26 25.28 -36.91 25.09
C ARG A 26 25.97 -35.89 24.19
N GLY A 27 25.58 -34.61 24.26
CA GLY A 27 26.15 -33.51 23.48
C GLY A 27 25.10 -32.51 22.99
N GLU A 28 25.55 -31.37 22.44
CA GLU A 28 24.67 -30.43 21.75
C GLU A 28 24.35 -30.91 20.34
N PHE A 29 23.23 -31.61 20.19
CA PHE A 29 22.71 -31.99 18.88
C PHE A 29 21.73 -30.94 18.37
N LEU A 30 22.04 -30.34 17.21
CA LEU A 30 21.15 -29.43 16.50
C LEU A 30 20.03 -30.22 15.80
N ILE A 31 18.91 -30.39 16.49
CA ILE A 31 17.71 -31.03 15.94
C ILE A 31 16.82 -29.96 15.33
N TYR A 32 16.77 -29.94 14.00
CA TYR A 32 15.87 -29.09 13.22
C TYR A 32 14.72 -29.94 12.66
N SER A 33 13.48 -29.58 12.96
CA SER A 33 12.33 -30.13 12.25
C SER A 33 12.15 -29.37 10.93
N GLN A 34 11.71 -30.06 9.88
CA GLN A 34 11.49 -29.44 8.56
C GLN A 34 10.45 -28.29 8.65
N ALA A 35 9.46 -28.43 9.53
CA ALA A 35 8.48 -27.39 9.84
C ALA A 35 9.09 -26.18 10.57
N GLY A 36 9.97 -26.40 11.56
CA GLY A 36 10.62 -25.31 12.31
C GLY A 36 11.63 -24.53 11.45
N LEU A 37 12.34 -25.21 10.55
CA LEU A 37 13.27 -24.56 9.62
C LEU A 37 12.51 -23.70 8.59
N ARG A 38 11.36 -24.18 8.10
CA ARG A 38 10.46 -23.43 7.23
C ARG A 38 9.87 -22.21 7.93
N ASP A 39 9.39 -22.36 9.17
CA ASP A 39 8.82 -21.25 9.94
C ASP A 39 9.87 -20.15 10.22
N GLU A 40 11.10 -20.52 10.59
CA GLU A 40 12.16 -19.53 10.83
C GLU A 40 12.62 -18.85 9.53
N ALA A 41 12.73 -19.61 8.43
CA ALA A 41 13.02 -19.05 7.12
C ALA A 41 11.93 -18.06 6.67
N LEU A 42 10.64 -18.43 6.83
CA LEU A 42 9.51 -17.54 6.53
C LEU A 42 9.50 -16.30 7.42
N ARG A 43 9.82 -16.44 8.72
CA ARG A 43 9.87 -15.31 9.66
C ARG A 43 10.95 -14.29 9.29
N ILE A 44 12.12 -14.76 8.88
CA ILE A 44 13.21 -13.89 8.37
C ILE A 44 12.74 -13.18 7.10
N PHE A 45 12.09 -13.91 6.20
CA PHE A 45 11.56 -13.38 4.95
C PHE A 45 10.46 -12.31 5.18
N ASP A 46 9.52 -12.57 6.08
CA ASP A 46 8.46 -11.63 6.48
C ASP A 46 9.05 -10.34 7.08
N ARG A 47 10.14 -10.44 7.85
CA ARG A 47 10.83 -9.27 8.41
C ARG A 47 11.41 -8.38 7.32
N SER A 48 11.98 -8.97 6.27
CA SER A 48 12.46 -8.23 5.10
C SER A 48 11.30 -7.53 4.37
N PHE A 49 10.14 -8.18 4.26
CA PHE A 49 8.94 -7.57 3.66
C PHE A 49 8.28 -6.50 4.53
N ALA A 50 8.48 -6.51 5.85
CA ALA A 50 7.96 -5.47 6.75
C ALA A 50 8.49 -4.08 6.39
N VAL A 51 9.75 -4.00 5.94
CA VAL A 51 10.35 -2.74 5.45
C VAL A 51 9.62 -2.24 4.21
N THR A 52 9.32 -3.13 3.26
CA THR A 52 8.53 -2.79 2.06
C THR A 52 7.13 -2.31 2.43
N ALA A 53 6.49 -2.91 3.43
CA ALA A 53 5.18 -2.48 3.91
C ALA A 53 5.22 -1.07 4.53
N LEU A 54 6.29 -0.73 5.25
CA LEU A 54 6.52 0.62 5.78
C LEU A 54 6.72 1.62 4.64
N LEU A 55 7.60 1.32 3.68
CA LEU A 55 7.87 2.17 2.52
C LEU A 55 6.60 2.40 1.70
N ARG A 56 5.79 1.37 1.51
CA ARG A 56 4.48 1.47 0.83
C ARG A 56 3.55 2.45 1.56
N THR A 57 3.47 2.35 2.89
CA THR A 57 2.63 3.25 3.69
C THR A 57 3.11 4.69 3.59
N LEU A 58 4.43 4.91 3.66
CA LEU A 58 5.03 6.24 3.47
C LEU A 58 4.76 6.79 2.07
N ALA A 59 4.89 5.98 1.02
CA ALA A 59 4.60 6.40 -0.35
C ALA A 59 3.14 6.87 -0.51
N ILE A 60 2.18 6.13 0.08
CA ILE A 60 0.76 6.54 0.09
C ILE A 60 0.58 7.86 0.83
N ALA A 61 1.23 8.04 1.98
CA ALA A 61 1.14 9.29 2.76
C ALA A 61 1.70 10.49 1.98
N VAL A 62 2.87 10.34 1.34
CA VAL A 62 3.48 11.38 0.51
C VAL A 62 2.59 11.71 -0.69
N ALA A 63 2.03 10.70 -1.35
CA ALA A 63 1.10 10.91 -2.46
C ALA A 63 -0.15 11.68 -2.01
N ALA A 64 -0.73 11.34 -0.84
CA ALA A 64 -1.88 12.05 -0.29
C ALA A 64 -1.58 13.51 0.04
N LEU A 65 -0.39 13.80 0.61
CA LEU A 65 0.07 15.16 0.84
C LEU A 65 0.25 15.93 -0.47
N GLY A 66 0.82 15.28 -1.50
CA GLY A 66 0.96 15.85 -2.84
C GLY A 66 -0.39 16.24 -3.44
N VAL A 67 -1.38 15.34 -3.40
CA VAL A 67 -2.75 15.64 -3.88
C VAL A 67 -3.36 16.82 -3.11
N THR A 68 -3.21 16.84 -1.79
CA THR A 68 -3.73 17.94 -0.94
C THR A 68 -3.10 19.26 -1.34
N LEU A 69 -1.78 19.29 -1.54
CA LEU A 69 -1.02 20.48 -1.90
C LEU A 69 -1.43 20.98 -3.30
N SER A 70 -1.50 20.09 -4.28
CA SER A 70 -1.91 20.43 -5.65
C SER A 70 -3.33 20.99 -5.70
N LEU A 71 -4.28 20.37 -5.01
CA LEU A 71 -5.66 20.86 -4.97
C LEU A 71 -5.80 22.18 -4.21
N THR A 72 -4.97 22.38 -3.18
CA THR A 72 -4.92 23.67 -2.46
C THR A 72 -4.40 24.77 -3.37
N ALA A 73 -3.30 24.52 -4.10
CA ALA A 73 -2.73 25.46 -5.05
C ALA A 73 -3.75 25.82 -6.15
N LEU A 74 -4.41 24.80 -6.72
CA LEU A 74 -5.45 25.00 -7.73
C LEU A 74 -6.65 25.79 -7.19
N GLY A 75 -7.01 25.56 -5.92
CA GLY A 75 -8.05 26.32 -5.22
C GLY A 75 -7.70 27.80 -5.08
N ILE A 76 -6.43 28.13 -4.82
CA ILE A 76 -5.94 29.51 -4.76
C ILE A 76 -6.06 30.16 -6.13
N GLU A 77 -5.57 29.51 -7.19
CA GLU A 77 -5.63 30.01 -8.57
C GLU A 77 -7.08 30.25 -9.04
N ARG A 78 -8.01 29.36 -8.67
CA ARG A 78 -9.42 29.44 -9.06
C ARG A 78 -10.30 30.23 -8.07
N THR A 79 -9.73 30.93 -7.09
CA THR A 79 -10.49 31.68 -6.07
C THR A 79 -11.49 32.66 -6.70
N ARG A 80 -11.09 33.36 -7.77
CA ARG A 80 -11.95 34.33 -8.48
C ARG A 80 -13.12 33.63 -9.19
N GLU A 81 -12.86 32.51 -9.85
CA GLU A 81 -13.91 31.71 -10.53
C GLU A 81 -14.94 31.20 -9.52
N ILE A 82 -14.48 30.68 -8.38
CA ILE A 82 -15.33 30.23 -7.29
C ILE A 82 -16.13 31.40 -6.70
N GLY A 83 -15.52 32.57 -6.57
CA GLY A 83 -16.18 33.81 -6.14
C GLY A 83 -17.30 34.25 -7.09
N ILE A 84 -17.06 34.19 -8.41
CA ILE A 84 -18.06 34.48 -9.45
C ILE A 84 -19.20 33.46 -9.38
N LEU A 85 -18.89 32.16 -9.32
CA LEU A 85 -19.90 31.10 -9.20
C LEU A 85 -20.77 31.31 -7.96
N ARG A 86 -20.16 31.61 -6.80
CA ARG A 86 -20.88 31.93 -5.56
C ARG A 86 -21.75 33.18 -5.69
N ALA A 87 -21.29 34.22 -6.39
CA ALA A 87 -22.05 35.44 -6.64
C ALA A 87 -23.24 35.20 -7.58
N THR A 88 -23.11 34.28 -8.55
CA THR A 88 -24.20 33.84 -9.43
C THR A 88 -25.18 32.85 -8.78
N GLY A 89 -24.98 32.51 -7.49
CA GLY A 89 -25.89 31.67 -6.71
C GLY A 89 -25.47 30.21 -6.54
N ALA A 90 -24.24 29.83 -6.91
CA ALA A 90 -23.75 28.46 -6.70
C ALA A 90 -23.71 28.11 -5.21
N SER A 91 -24.25 26.93 -4.87
CA SER A 91 -24.27 26.43 -3.50
C SER A 91 -22.90 25.89 -3.09
N ARG A 92 -22.62 25.88 -1.77
CA ARG A 92 -21.38 25.29 -1.22
C ARG A 92 -21.23 23.81 -1.63
N GLY A 93 -22.34 23.08 -1.71
CA GLY A 93 -22.37 21.68 -2.11
C GLY A 93 -21.99 21.47 -3.58
N GLN A 94 -22.36 22.40 -4.48
CA GLN A 94 -21.96 22.33 -5.88
C GLN A 94 -20.44 22.48 -6.03
N ILE A 95 -19.84 23.43 -5.31
CA ILE A 95 -18.38 23.65 -5.34
C ILE A 95 -17.64 22.45 -4.76
N LEU A 96 -18.12 21.93 -3.62
CA LEU A 96 -17.56 20.71 -3.01
C LEU A 96 -17.62 19.54 -3.99
N ARG A 97 -18.76 19.34 -4.67
CA ARG A 97 -18.93 18.25 -5.63
C ARG A 97 -17.97 18.38 -6.82
N THR A 98 -17.79 19.58 -7.35
CA THR A 98 -16.85 19.82 -8.46
C THR A 98 -15.42 19.44 -8.08
N ILE A 99 -14.94 19.90 -6.92
CA ILE A 99 -13.57 19.62 -6.45
C ILE A 99 -13.40 18.12 -6.16
N MET A 100 -14.42 17.48 -5.56
CA MET A 100 -14.43 16.04 -5.32
C MET A 100 -14.37 15.24 -6.63
N THR A 101 -15.12 15.67 -7.66
CA THR A 101 -15.08 15.01 -8.97
C THR A 101 -13.73 15.18 -9.66
N GLU A 102 -13.12 16.37 -9.59
CA GLU A 102 -11.78 16.63 -10.13
C GLU A 102 -10.73 15.74 -9.44
N SER A 103 -10.82 15.65 -8.11
CA SER A 103 -9.97 14.78 -7.30
C SER A 103 -10.18 13.30 -7.63
N ALA A 104 -11.42 12.87 -7.91
CA ALA A 104 -11.71 11.50 -8.33
C ALA A 104 -11.08 11.17 -9.69
N TYR A 105 -11.10 12.10 -10.66
CA TYR A 105 -10.42 11.91 -11.94
C TYR A 105 -8.90 11.83 -11.79
N LEU A 106 -8.31 12.71 -10.98
CA LEU A 106 -6.88 12.68 -10.68
C LEU A 106 -6.48 11.39 -9.96
N GLY A 107 -7.27 10.96 -8.97
CA GLY A 107 -7.05 9.71 -8.25
C GLY A 107 -7.15 8.49 -9.18
N THR A 108 -8.18 8.43 -10.03
CA THR A 108 -8.40 7.31 -10.95
C THR A 108 -7.27 7.20 -11.97
N THR A 109 -6.86 8.31 -12.58
CA THR A 109 -5.74 8.34 -13.54
C THR A 109 -4.43 7.95 -12.88
N GLY A 110 -4.16 8.45 -11.67
CA GLY A 110 -2.99 8.06 -10.87
C GLY A 110 -2.97 6.56 -10.54
N ILE A 111 -4.11 6.00 -10.11
CA ILE A 111 -4.23 4.56 -9.82
C ILE A 111 -3.99 3.72 -11.08
N LEU A 112 -4.58 4.10 -12.22
CA LEU A 112 -4.40 3.38 -13.48
C LEU A 112 -2.92 3.38 -13.91
N LEU A 113 -2.27 4.54 -13.89
CA LEU A 113 -0.85 4.65 -14.21
C LEU A 113 0.01 3.86 -13.22
N GLY A 114 -0.32 3.91 -11.93
CA GLY A 114 0.36 3.14 -10.88
C GLY A 114 0.23 1.63 -11.06
N LEU A 115 -0.95 1.15 -11.46
CA LEU A 115 -1.18 -0.27 -11.76
C LEU A 115 -0.38 -0.72 -12.97
N VAL A 116 -0.39 0.06 -14.07
CA VAL A 116 0.36 -0.28 -15.29
C VAL A 116 1.86 -0.30 -15.02
N THR A 117 2.39 0.75 -14.37
CA THR A 117 3.83 0.83 -14.05
C THR A 117 4.23 -0.22 -13.02
N GLY A 118 3.44 -0.43 -11.97
CA GLY A 118 3.68 -1.47 -10.97
C GLY A 118 3.69 -2.88 -11.56
N PHE A 119 2.77 -3.16 -12.48
CA PHE A 119 2.73 -4.43 -13.21
C PHE A 119 3.96 -4.62 -14.10
N ALA A 120 4.36 -3.57 -14.84
CA ALA A 120 5.57 -3.61 -15.66
C ALA A 120 6.83 -3.88 -14.82
N VAL A 121 6.96 -3.20 -13.68
CA VAL A 121 8.08 -3.42 -12.75
C VAL A 121 8.05 -4.83 -12.16
N ALA A 122 6.88 -5.35 -11.78
CA ALA A 122 6.74 -6.71 -11.26
C ALA A 122 7.18 -7.76 -12.30
N LEU A 123 6.81 -7.59 -13.57
CA LEU A 123 7.24 -8.47 -14.66
C LEU A 123 8.76 -8.45 -14.84
N ILE A 124 9.38 -7.27 -14.85
CA ILE A 124 10.84 -7.12 -14.94
C ILE A 124 11.53 -7.82 -13.77
N LEU A 125 11.00 -7.61 -12.55
CA LEU A 125 11.55 -8.22 -11.34
C LEU A 125 11.51 -9.75 -11.42
N MET A 126 10.38 -10.31 -11.87
CA MET A 126 10.18 -11.76 -11.94
C MET A 126 10.98 -12.42 -13.08
N GLN A 127 10.95 -11.84 -14.29
CA GLN A 127 11.51 -12.50 -15.48
C GLN A 127 13.00 -12.22 -15.69
N VAL A 128 13.47 -11.03 -15.30
CA VAL A 128 14.85 -10.59 -15.55
C VAL A 128 15.68 -10.75 -14.28
N ILE A 129 15.30 -10.05 -13.22
CA ILE A 129 16.09 -9.99 -11.98
C ILE A 129 16.10 -11.35 -11.28
N ASN A 130 14.93 -11.96 -11.05
CA ASN A 130 14.87 -13.22 -10.31
C ASN A 130 15.63 -14.34 -11.03
N ARG A 131 15.50 -14.40 -12.37
CA ARG A 131 16.24 -15.37 -13.19
C ARG A 131 17.75 -15.13 -13.16
N ALA A 132 18.19 -13.86 -13.19
CA ALA A 132 19.61 -13.50 -13.16
C ALA A 132 20.28 -13.78 -11.80
N PHE A 133 19.58 -13.52 -10.70
CA PHE A 133 20.16 -13.64 -9.35
C PHE A 133 19.96 -15.01 -8.71
N PHE A 134 18.82 -15.67 -8.95
CA PHE A 134 18.48 -16.91 -8.27
C PHE A 134 18.46 -18.14 -9.19
N GLY A 135 18.33 -17.96 -10.50
CA GLY A 135 18.32 -19.07 -11.48
C GLY A 135 16.99 -19.82 -11.61
N TRP A 136 15.96 -19.40 -10.88
CA TRP A 136 14.59 -19.93 -10.95
C TRP A 136 13.56 -18.79 -10.98
N THR A 137 12.39 -19.06 -11.54
CA THR A 137 11.26 -18.13 -11.55
C THR A 137 10.28 -18.51 -10.45
N ILE A 138 9.73 -17.52 -9.76
CA ILE A 138 8.61 -17.72 -8.83
C ILE A 138 7.33 -17.74 -9.65
N ASP A 139 6.44 -18.69 -9.36
CA ASP A 139 5.14 -18.79 -10.03
C ASP A 139 4.29 -17.54 -9.77
N TRP A 140 3.61 -17.09 -10.82
CA TRP A 140 2.77 -15.90 -10.77
C TRP A 140 1.50 -16.19 -9.97
N HIS A 141 1.39 -15.58 -8.78
CA HIS A 141 0.16 -15.58 -8.00
C HIS A 141 -0.31 -14.14 -7.81
N THR A 142 -1.45 -13.78 -8.42
CA THR A 142 -2.09 -12.47 -8.18
C THR A 142 -3.13 -12.60 -7.08
N PRO A 143 -2.91 -12.02 -5.89
CA PRO A 143 -3.92 -11.95 -4.85
C PRO A 143 -4.95 -10.86 -5.22
N TYR A 144 -5.90 -11.20 -6.08
CA TYR A 144 -6.97 -10.29 -6.52
C TYR A 144 -7.70 -9.58 -5.36
N PRO A 145 -8.04 -10.24 -4.23
CA PRO A 145 -8.69 -9.57 -3.11
C PRO A 145 -7.85 -8.42 -2.53
N SER A 146 -6.54 -8.64 -2.38
CA SER A 146 -5.62 -7.63 -1.87
C SER A 146 -5.44 -6.47 -2.86
N LEU A 147 -5.39 -6.77 -4.16
CA LEU A 147 -5.28 -5.76 -5.21
C LEU A 147 -6.51 -4.83 -5.21
N ILE A 148 -7.71 -5.41 -5.17
CA ILE A 148 -8.97 -4.66 -5.10
C ILE A 148 -9.00 -3.81 -3.82
N GLY A 149 -8.60 -4.39 -2.68
CA GLY A 149 -8.52 -3.65 -1.41
C GLY A 149 -7.57 -2.46 -1.46
N ILE A 150 -6.41 -2.59 -2.12
CA ILE A 150 -5.45 -1.49 -2.30
C ILE A 150 -6.03 -0.40 -3.20
N VAL A 151 -6.66 -0.76 -4.32
CA VAL A 151 -7.27 0.21 -5.25
C VAL A 151 -8.37 1.01 -4.54
N ILE A 152 -9.27 0.33 -3.83
CA ILE A 152 -10.33 0.98 -3.06
C ILE A 152 -9.73 1.86 -1.96
N GLY A 153 -8.75 1.34 -1.22
CA GLY A 153 -8.08 2.08 -0.15
C GLY A 153 -7.37 3.35 -0.65
N MET A 154 -6.70 3.27 -1.80
CA MET A 154 -6.06 4.43 -2.44
C MET A 154 -7.09 5.48 -2.88
N MET A 155 -8.21 5.04 -3.46
CA MET A 155 -9.26 5.97 -3.88
C MET A 155 -9.91 6.66 -2.67
N ILE A 156 -10.18 5.92 -1.60
CA ILE A 156 -10.67 6.51 -0.35
C ILE A 156 -9.65 7.51 0.21
N ALA A 157 -8.37 7.13 0.29
CA ALA A 157 -7.31 8.01 0.79
C ALA A 157 -7.19 9.31 -0.02
N CYS A 158 -7.29 9.23 -1.35
CA CYS A 158 -7.26 10.38 -2.24
C CYS A 158 -8.47 11.31 -2.03
N LEU A 159 -9.68 10.76 -1.91
CA LEU A 159 -10.88 11.55 -1.59
C LEU A 159 -10.77 12.20 -0.22
N LEU A 160 -10.31 11.47 0.80
CA LEU A 160 -10.12 12.01 2.14
C LEU A 160 -9.08 13.14 2.16
N ALA A 161 -7.99 13.00 1.40
CA ALA A 161 -6.96 14.03 1.25
C ALA A 161 -7.50 15.30 0.55
N SER A 162 -8.49 15.16 -0.33
CA SER A 162 -9.13 16.29 -1.02
C SER A 162 -10.19 17.04 -0.18
N LEU A 163 -10.66 16.46 0.93
CA LEU A 163 -11.68 17.08 1.78
C LEU A 163 -11.25 18.43 2.37
N PRO A 164 -10.05 18.56 2.99
CA PRO A 164 -9.63 19.84 3.56
C PRO A 164 -9.62 21.01 2.56
N PRO A 165 -9.00 20.91 1.35
CA PRO A 165 -9.03 21.99 0.38
C PRO A 165 -10.43 22.23 -0.18
N ALA A 166 -11.19 21.17 -0.48
CA ALA A 166 -12.56 21.31 -0.98
C ALA A 166 -13.47 22.05 0.00
N TRP A 167 -13.33 21.74 1.30
CA TRP A 167 -14.10 22.41 2.34
C TRP A 167 -13.70 23.88 2.49
N ARG A 168 -12.40 24.18 2.50
CA ARG A 168 -11.90 25.56 2.53
C ARG A 168 -12.42 26.37 1.33
N ALA A 169 -12.30 25.83 0.12
CA ALA A 169 -12.77 26.47 -1.10
C ALA A 169 -14.29 26.75 -1.07
N SER A 170 -15.09 25.81 -0.56
CA SER A 170 -16.55 25.97 -0.45
C SER A 170 -16.99 27.07 0.53
N ARG A 171 -16.11 27.47 1.47
CA ARG A 171 -16.40 28.47 2.51
C ARG A 171 -15.89 29.87 2.17
N LEU A 172 -15.12 30.03 1.09
CA LEU A 172 -14.68 31.34 0.61
C LEU A 172 -15.88 32.26 0.36
N SER A 173 -15.85 33.45 0.96
CA SER A 173 -16.90 34.44 0.76
C SER A 173 -16.66 35.20 -0.55
N PRO A 174 -17.72 35.57 -1.30
CA PRO A 174 -17.58 36.36 -2.53
C PRO A 174 -16.88 37.71 -2.28
N ALA A 175 -17.07 38.28 -1.10
CA ALA A 175 -16.48 39.56 -0.71
C ALA A 175 -14.97 39.44 -0.44
N GLU A 176 -14.49 38.36 0.17
CA GLU A 176 -13.05 38.11 0.34
C GLU A 176 -12.37 37.74 -0.99
N ALA A 177 -13.06 37.02 -1.87
CA ALA A 177 -12.54 36.63 -3.18
C ALA A 177 -12.35 37.81 -4.16
N LEU A 178 -13.08 38.93 -3.94
CA LEU A 178 -12.94 40.17 -4.72
C LEU A 178 -12.07 41.23 -4.01
N ARG A 179 -11.80 41.05 -2.71
CA ARG A 179 -11.01 41.97 -1.87
C ARG A 179 -9.57 41.51 -1.66
N SER A 180 -9.13 40.41 -2.26
CA SER A 180 -7.77 39.91 -2.13
C SER A 180 -6.74 40.67 -3.00
N GLU A 181 -6.88 42.00 -3.07
CA GLU A 181 -5.83 42.97 -3.42
C GLU A 181 -5.69 43.98 -2.28
#